data_AF-A0A2T1LX96-F1
#
_entry.id   AF-A0A2T1LX96-F1
#
_cell.length_a   1.000
_cell.length_b   1.000
_cell.length_c   1.000
_cell.angle_alpha   90.00
_cell.angle_beta   90.00
_cell.angle_gamma   90.00
#
_symmetry.space_group_name_H-M   'P 1'
#
loop_
_entity.id
_entity.type
_entity.pdbx_description
1 polymer ?
#
loop_
_entity_poly.entity_id
_entity_poly.type
_entity_poly.pdbx_seq_one_letter_code
_entity_poly.pdbx_strand_id
1 'polypeptide(L)'
;MKNKNIIYNQLEELLFSLGFIPVETKGNHKVYSHPNSKALILLPNYQSTDRLNLVHYLAIRRTLKEYDLMDEMTYENWFDTKIKIYQNQ
;
A
#
# COMPACT_ATOMS: atom_id res chain seq x y z
N MET A 1 -3.56 -15.88 7.89
CA MET A 1 -3.46 -14.41 7.86
C MET A 1 -4.80 -13.82 8.28
N LYS A 2 -4.80 -12.90 9.25
CA LYS A 2 -6.03 -12.18 9.63
C LYS A 2 -6.45 -11.27 8.47
N ASN A 3 -7.74 -11.25 8.15
CA ASN A 3 -8.29 -10.30 7.20
C ASN A 3 -8.27 -8.92 7.87
N LYS A 4 -7.18 -8.17 7.67
CA LYS A 4 -7.02 -6.83 8.25
C LYS A 4 -7.93 -5.88 7.46
N ASN A 5 -8.82 -5.17 8.15
CA ASN A 5 -9.68 -4.14 7.55
C ASN A 5 -8.84 -2.89 7.22
N ILE A 6 -7.99 -3.00 6.21
CA ILE A 6 -7.13 -1.93 5.74
C ILE A 6 -7.89 -1.14 4.68
N ILE A 7 -7.90 0.18 4.83
CA ILE A 7 -8.45 1.08 3.81
C ILE A 7 -7.35 1.58 2.90
N TYR A 8 -7.72 1.91 1.67
CA TYR A 8 -6.78 2.34 0.63
C TYR A 8 -5.94 3.57 1.05
N ASN A 9 -6.52 4.55 1.75
CA ASN A 9 -5.75 5.72 2.22
C ASN A 9 -4.57 5.34 3.12
N GLN A 10 -4.71 4.32 3.96
CA GLN A 10 -3.61 3.83 4.80
C GLN A 10 -2.48 3.26 3.94
N LEU A 11 -2.83 2.51 2.89
CA LEU A 11 -1.82 2.03 1.94
C LEU A 11 -1.14 3.18 1.21
N GLU A 12 -1.89 4.18 0.75
CA GLU A 12 -1.36 5.35 0.05
C GLU A 12 -0.37 6.14 0.91
N GLU A 13 -0.69 6.36 2.20
CA GLU A 13 0.23 6.94 3.19
C GLU A 13 1.53 6.14 3.31
N LEU A 14 1.45 4.80 3.36
CA LEU A 14 2.63 3.94 3.41
C LEU A 14 3.49 4.12 2.15
N LEU A 15 2.89 4.09 0.96
CA LEU A 15 3.61 4.24 -0.30
C LEU A 15 4.34 5.60 -0.38
N PHE A 16 3.68 6.68 0.02
CA PHE A 16 4.32 8.00 0.08
C PHE A 16 5.44 8.06 1.10
N SER A 17 5.27 7.44 2.28
CA SER A 17 6.34 7.37 3.28
C SER A 17 7.58 6.60 2.81
N LEU A 18 7.39 5.68 1.86
CA LEU A 18 8.45 4.93 1.20
C LEU A 18 9.02 5.63 -0.03
N GLY A 19 8.54 6.82 -0.39
CA GLY A 19 9.05 7.59 -1.54
C GLY A 19 8.48 7.17 -2.90
N PHE A 20 7.38 6.42 -2.93
CA PHE A 20 6.61 6.27 -4.17
C PHE A 20 5.94 7.59 -4.55
N ILE A 21 5.83 7.83 -5.85
CA ILE A 21 5.13 8.97 -6.43
C ILE A 21 3.98 8.48 -7.33
N PRO A 22 2.82 9.17 -7.33
CA PRO A 22 1.74 8.85 -8.25
C PRO A 22 2.17 9.16 -9.68
N VAL A 23 1.75 8.32 -10.62
CA VAL A 23 1.98 8.51 -12.05
C VAL A 23 0.62 8.68 -12.73
N GLU A 24 0.46 9.79 -13.45
CA GLU A 24 -0.75 9.99 -14.25
C GLU A 24 -0.84 8.94 -15.35
N THR A 25 -2.02 8.31 -15.47
CA THR A 25 -2.30 7.37 -16.54
C THR A 25 -3.60 7.75 -17.24
N LYS A 26 -3.71 7.38 -18.52
CA LYS A 26 -4.94 7.59 -19.30
C LYS A 26 -6.07 6.61 -18.94
N GLY A 27 -5.82 5.63 -18.07
CA GLY A 27 -6.78 4.58 -17.71
C GLY A 27 -7.40 4.79 -16.32
N ASN A 28 -8.41 3.98 -16.00
CA ASN A 28 -9.08 4.00 -14.68
C ASN A 28 -8.30 3.17 -13.63
N HIS A 29 -7.01 3.47 -13.48
CA HIS A 29 -6.12 2.79 -12.55
C HIS A 29 -5.25 3.82 -11.82
N LYS A 30 -4.82 3.45 -10.62
CA LYS A 30 -3.81 4.20 -9.88
C LYS A 30 -2.46 3.53 -10.07
N VAL A 31 -1.45 4.33 -10.42
CA VAL A 31 -0.08 3.85 -10.59
C VAL A 31 0.84 4.63 -9.68
N TYR A 32 1.70 3.89 -8.99
CA TYR A 32 2.77 4.41 -8.15
C TYR A 32 4.10 3.91 -8.66
N SER A 33 5.07 4.81 -8.79
CA SER A 33 6.44 4.47 -9.16
C SER A 33 7.40 4.90 -8.05
N HIS A 34 8.41 4.08 -7.79
CA HIS A 34 9.50 4.46 -6.90
C HIS A 34 10.73 4.83 -7.73
N PRO A 35 11.20 6.10 -7.74
CA PRO A 35 12.23 6.56 -8.67
C PRO A 35 13.56 5.78 -8.61
N ASN A 36 14.01 5.42 -7.40
CA ASN A 36 15.33 4.80 -7.22
C ASN A 36 15.33 3.29 -7.51
N SER A 37 14.39 2.55 -6.93
CA SER A 37 14.27 1.09 -7.11
C SER A 37 13.57 0.68 -8.41
N LYS A 38 12.89 1.61 -9.09
CA LYS A 38 12.03 1.34 -10.27
C LYS A 38 10.85 0.42 -9.99
N ALA A 39 10.51 0.20 -8.72
CA ALA A 39 9.31 -0.54 -8.34
C ALA A 39 8.05 0.17 -8.87
N LEU A 40 7.10 -0.62 -9.37
CA LEU A 40 5.83 -0.14 -9.87
C LEU A 40 4.68 -0.87 -9.14
N ILE A 41 3.69 -0.11 -8.71
CA ILE A 41 2.45 -0.64 -8.13
C ILE A 41 1.30 -0.13 -8.98
N LEU A 42 0.50 -1.06 -9.51
CA LEU A 42 -0.71 -0.79 -10.27
C LEU A 42 -1.91 -1.29 -9.45
N LEU A 43 -2.90 -0.42 -9.26
CA LEU A 43 -4.12 -0.73 -8.54
C LEU A 43 -5.35 -0.29 -9.34
N PRO A 44 -6.52 -0.92 -9.11
CA PRO A 44 -7.79 -0.33 -9.53
C PRO A 44 -7.96 1.09 -8.99
N ASN A 45 -8.87 1.85 -9.57
CA ASN A 45 -9.19 3.20 -9.10
C ASN A 45 -9.95 3.22 -7.76
N TYR A 46 -9.24 2.82 -6.70
CA TYR A 46 -9.72 2.86 -5.33
C TYR A 46 -10.03 4.30 -4.87
N GLN A 47 -11.12 4.46 -4.15
CA GLN A 47 -11.39 5.65 -3.36
C GLN A 47 -10.69 5.53 -1.99
N SER A 48 -10.41 6.67 -1.35
CA SER A 48 -9.66 6.74 -0.07
C SER A 48 -10.20 5.81 1.02
N THR A 49 -11.53 5.64 1.09
CA THR A 49 -12.22 4.83 2.09
C THR A 49 -12.44 3.37 1.68
N ASP A 50 -12.07 2.99 0.45
CA ASP A 50 -12.28 1.63 -0.03
C ASP A 50 -11.45 0.64 0.77
N ARG A 51 -12.04 -0.52 1.06
CA ARG A 51 -11.29 -1.63 1.65
C ARG A 51 -10.34 -2.21 0.62
N LEU A 52 -9.09 -2.36 1.02
CA LEU A 52 -8.06 -2.96 0.19
C LEU A 52 -8.37 -4.45 0.02
N ASN A 53 -8.39 -4.93 -1.22
CA ASN A 53 -8.51 -6.35 -1.50
C ASN A 53 -7.27 -7.09 -0.97
N LEU A 54 -7.47 -8.25 -0.33
CA LEU A 54 -6.39 -9.07 0.22
C LEU A 54 -5.31 -9.43 -0.80
N VAL A 55 -5.70 -9.67 -2.06
CA VAL A 55 -4.75 -9.98 -3.14
C VAL A 55 -3.85 -8.77 -3.42
N HIS A 56 -4.41 -7.56 -3.48
CA HIS A 56 -3.61 -6.35 -3.68
C HIS A 56 -2.70 -6.07 -2.49
N TYR A 57 -3.22 -6.25 -1.27
CA TYR A 57 -2.41 -6.16 -0.05
C TYR A 57 -1.18 -7.08 -0.10
N LEU A 58 -1.40 -8.35 -0.47
CA LEU A 58 -0.34 -9.35 -0.57
C LEU A 58 0.63 -9.08 -1.72
N ALA A 59 0.12 -8.65 -2.87
CA ALA A 59 0.93 -8.31 -4.02
C ALA A 59 1.88 -7.15 -3.69
N ILE A 60 1.38 -6.09 -3.04
CA ILE A 60 2.21 -4.96 -2.64
C ILE A 60 3.25 -5.38 -1.61
N ARG A 61 2.86 -6.14 -0.58
CA ARG A 61 3.81 -6.69 0.41
C ARG A 61 4.95 -7.43 -0.27
N ARG A 62 4.64 -8.24 -1.29
CA ARG A 62 5.63 -8.98 -2.07
C ARG A 62 6.52 -8.05 -2.88
N THR A 63 5.95 -7.08 -3.60
CA THR A 63 6.71 -6.09 -4.37
C THR A 63 7.68 -5.30 -3.48
N LEU A 64 7.22 -4.82 -2.32
CA LEU A 64 8.08 -4.07 -1.41
C LEU A 64 9.29 -4.88 -0.93
N LYS A 65 9.08 -6.18 -0.66
CA LYS A 65 10.16 -7.10 -0.31
C LYS A 65 11.11 -7.35 -1.48
N GLU A 66 10.59 -7.57 -2.68
CA GLU A 66 11.39 -7.88 -3.88
C GLU A 66 12.29 -6.72 -4.31
N TYR A 67 11.89 -5.49 -4.02
CA TYR A 67 12.67 -4.29 -4.33
C TYR A 67 13.45 -3.75 -3.12
N ASP A 68 13.58 -4.54 -2.04
CA ASP A 68 14.28 -4.18 -0.80
C ASP A 68 13.80 -2.85 -0.18
N LEU A 69 12.53 -2.51 -0.36
CA LEU A 69 11.92 -1.28 0.15
C LEU A 69 11.32 -1.48 1.56
N MET A 70 10.82 -2.68 1.85
CA MET A 70 10.27 -3.02 3.17
C MET A 70 10.14 -4.55 3.32
N ASP A 71 10.54 -5.08 4.47
CA ASP A 71 10.33 -6.50 4.79
C ASP A 71 8.88 -6.81 5.24
N GLU A 72 8.53 -8.09 5.23
CA GLU A 72 7.17 -8.54 5.55
C GLU A 72 6.72 -8.19 6.97
N MET A 73 7.62 -8.27 7.96
CA MET A 73 7.27 -8.02 9.36
C MET A 73 7.03 -6.52 9.60
N THR A 74 7.89 -5.67 9.04
CA THR A 74 7.74 -4.22 9.08
C THR A 74 6.43 -3.78 8.43
N TYR A 75 6.07 -4.38 7.29
CA TYR A 75 4.81 -4.12 6.60
C TYR A 75 3.59 -4.49 7.47
N GLU A 76 3.57 -5.70 8.05
CA GLU A 76 2.48 -6.13 8.92
C GLU A 76 2.33 -5.21 10.16
N ASN A 77 3.45 -4.85 10.78
CA ASN A 77 3.51 -3.99 11.97
C ASN A 77 3.03 -2.56 11.69
N TRP A 78 3.30 -2.03 10.49
CA TRP A 78 2.85 -0.71 10.07
C TRP A 78 1.32 -0.63 10.13
N PHE A 79 0.63 -1.61 9.55
CA PHE A 79 -0.83 -1.65 9.55
C PHE A 79 -1.42 -1.98 10.93
N ASP A 80 -0.75 -2.83 11.72
CA ASP A 80 -1.20 -3.11 13.10
C ASP A 80 -1.15 -1.87 13.99
N THR A 81 -0.14 -1.02 13.80
CA THR A 81 -0.04 0.27 14.52
C THR A 81 -1.16 1.22 14.09
N LYS A 82 -1.42 1.33 12.79
CA LYS A 82 -2.48 2.21 12.27
C LYS A 82 -3.87 1.78 12.71
N ILE A 83 -4.18 0.48 12.69
CA ILE A 83 -5.48 -0.03 13.13
C ILE A 83 -5.76 0.33 14.60
N LYS A 84 -4.75 0.28 15.48
CA LYS A 84 -4.91 0.67 16.89
C LYS A 84 -5.22 2.15 17.08
N ILE A 85 -4.73 3.03 16.21
CA ILE A 85 -4.99 4.48 16.30
C ILE A 85 -6.44 4.79 15.96
N TYR A 86 -7.02 4.13 14.95
CA TYR A 86 -8.41 4.35 14.52
C TYR A 86 -9.48 3.63 15.37
N GLN A 87 -9.09 2.76 16.30
CA GLN A 87 -10.02 2.11 17.24
C GLN A 87 -10.13 2.82 18.60
N ASN A 88 -9.28 3.83 18.85
CA ASN A 88 -9.27 4.63 20.08
C ASN A 88 -9.73 6.09 19.84
N GLN A 89 -10.40 6.35 18.72
CA GLN A 89 -11.13 7.58 18.40
C GLN A 89 -12.62 7.26 18.30
#